data_AF-A0A512L9R7-F1
#
_entry.id   AF-A0A512L9R7-F1
#
_cell.length_a   1.000
_cell.length_b   1.000
_cell.length_c   1.000
_cell.angle_alpha   90.00
_cell.angle_beta   90.00
_cell.angle_gamma   90.00
#
_symmetry.space_group_name_H-M   'P 1'
#
loop_
_entity.id
_entity.type
_entity.pdbx_description
1 polymer ?
#
loop_
_entity_poly.entity_id
_entity_poly.type
_entity_poly.pdbx_seq_one_letter_code
_entity_poly.pdbx_strand_id
1 'polypeptide(L)'
;MSHPASYTRTAKFDGDKPVAVEGNLTVKGVTKPVTLTVTSFQEMPHPMLKKDAIGANAGAKIKRSDFNMGKYASYVSDDVTLTIAVEVVKE
;
A
#
# COMPACT_ATOMS: atom_id res chain seq x y z
N MET A 1 8.94 -21.97 7.60
CA MET A 1 9.94 -21.05 7.01
C MET A 1 9.49 -19.63 7.26
N SER A 2 10.19 -18.90 8.13
CA SER A 2 10.08 -17.44 8.20
C SER A 2 10.51 -16.90 6.84
N HIS A 3 9.65 -16.12 6.19
CA HIS A 3 10.03 -15.37 5.00
C HIS A 3 10.45 -13.99 5.50
N PRO A 4 11.74 -13.72 5.76
CA PRO A 4 12.17 -12.36 6.02
C PRO A 4 11.88 -11.54 4.77
N ALA A 5 10.90 -10.64 4.86
CA ALA A 5 10.61 -9.69 3.81
C ALA A 5 11.68 -8.59 3.83
N SER A 6 12.70 -8.72 2.98
CA SER A 6 13.58 -7.60 2.65
C SER A 6 12.75 -6.57 1.89
N TYR A 7 12.55 -5.38 2.48
CA TYR A 7 11.61 -4.37 1.95
C TYR A 7 12.36 -3.08 1.63
N THR A 8 12.57 -2.79 0.34
CA THR A 8 12.96 -1.45 -0.10
C THR A 8 11.67 -0.65 -0.28
N ARG A 9 11.42 0.31 0.61
CA ARG A 9 10.32 1.27 0.48
C ARG A 9 10.88 2.61 0.06
N THR A 10 10.56 3.04 -1.15
CA THR A 10 10.86 4.41 -1.57
C THR A 10 9.57 5.20 -1.55
N ALA A 11 9.44 6.14 -0.63
CA ALA A 11 8.36 7.12 -0.68
C ALA A 11 8.72 8.23 -1.68
N LYS A 12 7.77 8.57 -2.54
CA LYS A 12 7.86 9.71 -3.47
C LYS A 12 7.07 10.87 -2.87
N PHE A 13 7.61 12.07 -3.01
CA PHE A 13 7.03 13.28 -2.46
C PHE A 13 6.84 14.33 -3.54
N ASP A 14 5.80 15.14 -3.37
CA ASP A 14 5.59 16.42 -4.03
C ASP A 14 5.67 17.51 -2.94
N GLY A 15 6.83 18.18 -2.87
CA GLY A 15 7.21 18.97 -1.69
C GLY A 15 7.26 18.09 -0.44
N ASP A 16 6.50 18.45 0.59
CA ASP A 16 6.41 17.70 1.86
C ASP A 16 5.31 16.64 1.85
N LYS A 17 4.53 16.53 0.77
CA LYS A 17 3.39 15.60 0.70
C LYS A 17 3.82 14.27 0.06
N PRO A 18 3.63 13.12 0.74
CA PRO A 18 3.85 11.83 0.09
C PRO A 18 2.78 11.59 -0.98
N VAL A 19 3.21 11.24 -2.19
CA VAL A 19 2.32 11.00 -3.34
C VAL A 19 2.31 9.53 -3.78
N ALA A 20 3.38 8.80 -3.48
CA ALA A 20 3.44 7.37 -3.78
C ALA A 20 4.39 6.63 -2.84
N VAL A 21 4.16 5.33 -2.72
CA VAL A 21 5.04 4.39 -2.02
C VAL A 21 5.35 3.25 -2.97
N GLU A 22 6.59 3.15 -3.40
CA GLU A 22 7.11 2.04 -4.18
C GLU A 22 7.60 0.94 -3.24
N GLY A 23 7.23 -0.30 -3.52
CA GLY A 23 7.68 -1.45 -2.73
C GLY A 23 7.44 -2.77 -3.44
N ASN A 24 7.72 -3.86 -2.72
CA ASN A 24 7.50 -5.22 -3.21
C ASN A 24 6.30 -5.84 -2.51
N LEU A 25 5.28 -6.24 -3.27
CA LEU A 25 4.16 -7.01 -2.77
C LEU A 25 4.49 -8.51 -2.91
N THR A 26 4.36 -9.25 -1.81
CA THR A 26 4.48 -10.71 -1.83
C THR A 26 3.11 -11.33 -1.59
N VAL A 27 2.65 -12.17 -2.51
CA VAL A 27 1.41 -12.95 -2.37
C VAL A 27 1.74 -14.41 -2.68
N LYS A 28 1.47 -15.30 -1.72
CA LYS A 28 1.73 -16.76 -1.85
C LYS A 28 3.14 -17.11 -2.36
N GLY A 29 4.16 -16.39 -1.88
CA GLY A 29 5.56 -16.63 -2.25
C GLY A 29 6.00 -16.01 -3.59
N VAL A 30 5.09 -15.38 -4.34
CA VAL A 30 5.45 -14.60 -5.53
C VAL A 30 5.62 -13.14 -5.13
N THR A 31 6.77 -12.56 -5.46
CA THR A 31 7.10 -11.15 -5.17
C THR A 31 7.08 -10.33 -6.44
N LYS A 32 6.39 -9.18 -6.44
CA LYS A 32 6.34 -8.23 -7.56
C LYS A 32 6.45 -6.79 -7.07
N PRO A 33 7.10 -5.90 -7.82
CA PRO A 33 7.07 -4.46 -7.51
C PRO A 33 5.65 -3.91 -7.68
N VAL A 34 5.21 -3.09 -6.74
CA VAL A 34 3.92 -2.40 -6.74
C VAL A 34 4.14 -0.97 -6.25
N THR A 35 3.45 -0.01 -6.88
CA THR A 35 3.39 1.37 -6.43
C THR A 35 2.01 1.65 -5.87
N LEU A 36 1.95 2.03 -4.60
CA LEU A 36 0.74 2.53 -3.97
C LEU A 36 0.70 4.05 -4.16
N THR A 37 -0.32 4.56 -4.84
CA THR A 37 -0.55 5.99 -4.98
C THR A 37 -1.28 6.49 -3.74
N VAL A 38 -0.75 7.53 -3.09
CA VAL A 38 -1.39 8.18 -1.94
C VAL A 38 -2.50 9.08 -2.46
N THR A 39 -3.73 8.84 -2.02
CA THR A 39 -4.93 9.57 -2.45
C THR A 39 -5.39 10.59 -1.41
N SER A 40 -5.01 10.41 -0.15
CA SER A 40 -5.19 11.41 0.90
C SER A 40 -4.05 11.34 1.91
N PHE A 41 -3.65 12.49 2.43
CA PHE A 41 -2.67 12.60 3.50
C PHE A 41 -3.05 13.81 4.36
N GLN A 42 -3.19 13.60 5.66
CA GLN A 42 -3.55 14.63 6.61
C GLN A 42 -2.77 14.45 7.91
N GLU A 43 -2.18 15.53 8.39
CA GLU A 43 -1.54 15.60 9.70
C GLU A 43 -2.37 16.52 10.60
N MET A 44 -2.82 15.99 11.73
CA MET A 44 -3.60 16.75 12.71
C MET A 44 -3.51 16.10 14.10
N PRO A 45 -3.68 16.85 15.20
CA PRO A 45 -3.77 16.26 16.53
C PRO A 45 -4.96 15.29 16.63
N HIS A 46 -4.70 14.08 17.13
CA HIS A 46 -5.73 13.09 17.38
C HIS A 46 -6.74 13.63 18.43
N PRO A 47 -8.06 13.62 18.17
CA PRO A 47 -9.06 14.30 19.02
C PRO A 47 -9.03 13.90 20.49
N MET A 48 -8.88 12.60 20.78
CA MET A 48 -8.87 12.07 22.15
C MET A 48 -7.49 12.09 22.80
N LEU A 49 -6.46 11.63 22.09
CA LEU A 49 -5.10 11.47 22.62
C LEU A 49 -4.33 12.79 22.70
N LYS A 50 -4.76 13.84 21.99
CA LYS A 50 -4.11 15.16 21.94
C LYS A 50 -2.63 15.09 21.54
N LYS A 51 -2.26 14.07 20.77
CA LYS A 51 -0.94 13.86 20.16
C LYS A 51 -1.05 14.03 18.66
N ASP A 52 0.04 14.46 18.01
CA ASP A 52 0.11 14.54 16.56
C ASP A 52 -0.22 13.17 15.93
N ALA A 53 -1.03 13.17 14.89
CA ALA A 53 -1.37 11.96 14.15
C ALA A 53 -1.38 12.23 12.64
N ILE A 54 -1.14 11.19 11.87
CA ILE A 54 -1.17 11.19 10.42
C ILE A 54 -2.22 10.18 9.96
N GLY A 55 -3.17 10.64 9.15
CA GLY A 55 -4.10 9.80 8.40
C GLY A 55 -3.72 9.77 6.92
N ALA A 56 -3.70 8.59 6.31
CA ALA A 56 -3.45 8.46 4.88
C ALA A 56 -4.29 7.35 4.22
N ASN A 57 -4.72 7.61 2.98
CA ASN A 57 -5.27 6.58 2.10
C ASN A 57 -4.35 6.39 0.91
N ALA A 58 -4.21 5.15 0.47
CA ALA A 58 -3.46 4.81 -0.73
C ALA A 58 -4.12 3.64 -1.48
N GLY A 59 -3.80 3.51 -2.77
CA GLY A 59 -4.28 2.40 -3.56
C GLY A 59 -3.41 2.04 -4.74
N ALA A 60 -3.62 0.84 -5.25
CA ALA A 60 -3.01 0.35 -6.48
C ALA A 60 -3.98 -0.61 -7.18
N LYS A 61 -3.82 -0.78 -8.49
CA LYS A 61 -4.47 -1.87 -9.22
C LYS A 61 -3.41 -2.90 -9.60
N ILE A 62 -3.65 -4.16 -9.27
CA ILE A 62 -2.77 -5.28 -9.59
C ILE A 62 -3.55 -6.34 -10.38
N LYS A 63 -2.84 -7.27 -11.03
CA LYS A 63 -3.44 -8.47 -11.59
C LYS A 63 -3.19 -9.65 -10.68
N ARG A 64 -4.23 -10.43 -10.39
CA ARG A 64 -4.07 -11.66 -9.59
C ARG A 64 -3.28 -12.73 -10.34
N SER A 65 -3.35 -12.75 -11.67
CA SER A 65 -2.55 -13.65 -12.51
C SER A 65 -1.04 -13.48 -12.34
N ASP A 66 -0.56 -12.25 -12.10
CA ASP A 66 0.87 -11.95 -11.84
C ASP A 66 1.42 -12.65 -10.59
N PHE A 67 0.52 -13.09 -9.69
CA PHE A 67 0.81 -13.79 -8.45
C PHE A 67 0.37 -15.26 -8.48
N ASN A 68 0.34 -15.88 -9.66
CA ASN A 68 -0.11 -17.27 -9.88
C ASN A 68 -1.57 -17.54 -9.47
N MET A 69 -2.41 -16.51 -9.38
CA MET A 69 -3.83 -16.62 -9.05
C MET A 69 -4.72 -16.37 -10.28
N GLY A 70 -4.25 -16.76 -11.48
CA GLY A 70 -4.95 -16.53 -12.76
C GLY A 70 -6.06 -17.54 -13.10
N LYS A 71 -6.34 -18.54 -12.26
CA LYS A 71 -7.41 -19.52 -12.51
C LYS A 71 -8.74 -18.78 -12.76
N TYR A 72 -9.40 -19.05 -13.88
CA TYR A 72 -10.64 -18.39 -14.30
C TYR A 72 -10.52 -16.88 -14.67
N ALA A 73 -9.34 -16.36 -15.02
CA ALA A 73 -9.18 -14.95 -15.44
C ALA A 73 -10.10 -14.53 -16.62
N SER A 74 -10.49 -15.47 -17.49
CA SER A 74 -11.46 -15.22 -18.58
C SER A 74 -12.91 -15.07 -18.11
N TYR A 75 -13.24 -15.50 -16.88
CA TYR A 75 -14.60 -15.50 -16.33
C TYR A 75 -14.76 -14.55 -15.14
N VAL A 76 -13.68 -14.25 -14.44
CA VAL A 76 -13.63 -13.35 -13.28
C VAL A 76 -12.50 -12.36 -13.48
N SER A 77 -12.77 -11.07 -13.25
CA SER A 77 -11.79 -9.99 -13.39
C SER A 77 -10.41 -10.39 -12.84
N ASP A 78 -9.39 -10.17 -13.65
CA ASP A 78 -8.00 -10.34 -13.24
C ASP A 78 -7.50 -9.12 -12.44
N ASP A 79 -8.09 -7.95 -12.70
CA ASP A 79 -7.80 -6.72 -11.97
C ASP A 79 -8.36 -6.78 -10.55
N VAL A 80 -7.50 -6.45 -9.58
CA VAL A 80 -7.81 -6.29 -8.17
C VAL A 80 -7.34 -4.91 -7.73
N THR A 81 -8.24 -4.17 -7.08
CA THR A 81 -7.89 -2.89 -6.44
C THR A 81 -7.46 -3.14 -5.00
N LEU A 82 -6.26 -2.67 -4.67
CA LEU A 82 -5.79 -2.53 -3.31
C LEU A 82 -6.22 -1.17 -2.78
N THR A 83 -6.83 -1.16 -1.59
CA THR A 83 -7.18 0.05 -0.86
C THR A 83 -6.62 -0.07 0.54
N ILE A 84 -5.80 0.90 0.92
CA ILE A 84 -5.12 0.94 2.21
C ILE A 84 -5.52 2.24 2.89
N ALA A 85 -6.05 2.13 4.10
CA ALA A 85 -6.28 3.25 5.00
C ALA A 85 -5.41 3.03 6.24
N VAL A 86 -4.69 4.08 6.65
CA VAL A 86 -3.81 4.02 7.82
C VAL A 86 -3.97 5.29 8.65
N GLU A 87 -3.92 5.11 9.96
CA GLU A 87 -3.80 6.17 10.93
C GLU A 87 -2.66 5.83 11.89
N VAL A 88 -1.77 6.79 12.12
CA VAL A 88 -0.60 6.62 13.00
C VAL A 88 -0.53 7.80 13.94
N VAL A 89 -0.43 7.51 15.24
CA VAL A 89 -0.22 8.52 16.28
C VAL A 89 1.28 8.57 16.57
N LYS A 90 1.83 9.78 16.70
CA LYS A 90 3.21 10.01 17.11
C LYS A 90 3.47 9.41 18.49
N GLU A 91 4.60 8.72 18.63
CA GLU A 91 5.02 8.05 19.87
C GLU A 91 5.08 9.01 21.07
#